data_AF-D7BBS7-F1
#
_entry.id   AF-D7BBS7-F1
#
_cell.length_a   1.000
_cell.length_b   1.000
_cell.length_c   1.000
_cell.angle_alpha   90.00
_cell.angle_beta   90.00
_cell.angle_gamma   90.00
#
_symmetry.space_group_name_H-M   'P 1'
#
loop_
_entity.id
_entity.type
_entity.pdbx_description
1 polymer ?
#
loop_
_entity_poly.entity_id
_entity_poly.type
_entity_poly.pdbx_seq_one_letter_code
_entity_poly.pdbx_strand_id
1 'polypeptide(L)'
;MRVAFVASEAFPFAKVGGLGDVVGSLPQALRKKGLETTIFIPWYWGINGYYVGEGHFNFAGGREQFGIGHLEHGGVRYVLVGLPDFARDKPYGYEDDFRRFVRFQMAVAELLRDFDLVHCHDWQAALLPLLRNLGWFPGRTVYTIHNLAYQGIWGSQDFYAWTGLPGETYYGGGLEHRGAINLMKCGIVNADAVTTVSPRYAWEITTPEGGEGLDGVLRALRWKLRGILNGLDTEYWNPATDRYLKHRYSVEDLSGKYQTRAELLAEFGLEDRPTLGVVSRFAYQKGIDLILGALPGLMELGVNLFVLGSGDPNLERSFAWVADRHPGRITYVQGYNEPLAHRIYAGCDGFLMPSRFEPCGLAQMIAMRYGTPPIARAVGGLIDTVRHWETGFLFESMDAGGVWWGVSEFLKHPDRKQVALNGMREDFSWEKPATEYLELYRGLVAHG
;
A
#
# COMPACT_ATOMS: atom_id res chain seq x y z
N MET A 1 -11.26 -7.54 -22.98
CA MET A 1 -10.00 -6.81 -22.72
C MET A 1 -9.21 -7.61 -21.71
N ARG A 2 -8.01 -8.06 -22.09
CA ARG A 2 -7.06 -8.80 -21.27
C ARG A 2 -6.10 -7.81 -20.63
N VAL A 3 -6.08 -7.77 -19.30
CA VAL A 3 -5.25 -6.84 -18.51
C VAL A 3 -4.27 -7.60 -17.63
N ALA A 4 -2.98 -7.34 -17.81
CA ALA A 4 -1.92 -7.87 -16.96
C ALA A 4 -1.60 -6.87 -15.85
N PHE A 5 -1.75 -7.25 -14.60
CA PHE A 5 -1.24 -6.52 -13.45
C PHE A 5 0.15 -7.06 -13.13
N VAL A 6 1.17 -6.22 -13.14
CA VAL A 6 2.54 -6.64 -12.80
C VAL A 6 3.00 -5.90 -11.57
N ALA A 7 3.35 -6.66 -10.54
CA ALA A 7 3.65 -6.14 -9.22
C ALA A 7 4.62 -7.07 -8.48
N SER A 8 5.23 -6.56 -7.43
CA SER A 8 6.05 -7.35 -6.52
C SER A 8 5.27 -7.92 -5.34
N GLU A 9 4.04 -7.45 -5.08
CA GLU A 9 3.15 -8.00 -4.04
C GLU A 9 1.73 -8.17 -4.57
N ALA A 10 1.03 -9.15 -4.02
CA ALA A 10 -0.41 -9.31 -4.17
C ALA A 10 -0.93 -10.15 -3.00
N PHE A 11 -1.81 -9.57 -2.17
CA PHE A 11 -2.48 -10.29 -1.09
C PHE A 11 -3.42 -11.37 -1.69
N PRO A 12 -3.51 -12.58 -1.11
CA PRO A 12 -2.90 -13.03 0.15
C PRO A 12 -1.52 -13.69 0.04
N PHE A 13 -0.89 -13.69 -1.15
CA PHE A 13 0.32 -14.49 -1.39
C PHE A 13 1.62 -13.79 -1.03
N ALA A 14 1.70 -12.48 -1.25
CA ALA A 14 2.84 -11.66 -0.87
C ALA A 14 2.34 -10.27 -0.49
N LYS A 15 2.67 -9.80 0.71
CA LYS A 15 2.25 -8.47 1.20
C LYS A 15 3.29 -7.93 2.20
N VAL A 16 3.72 -6.71 1.95
CA VAL A 16 4.57 -5.88 2.81
C VAL A 16 3.88 -4.55 3.10
N GLY A 17 3.14 -4.00 2.13
CA GLY A 17 2.41 -2.76 2.27
C GLY A 17 1.08 -2.74 1.53
N GLY A 18 0.51 -1.55 1.36
CA GLY A 18 -0.79 -1.36 0.70
C GLY A 18 -0.80 -1.70 -0.79
N LEU A 19 0.37 -1.78 -1.44
CA LEU A 19 0.47 -2.27 -2.83
C LEU A 19 -0.11 -3.67 -2.96
N GLY A 20 0.24 -4.58 -2.04
CA GLY A 20 -0.28 -5.95 -2.04
C GLY A 20 -1.81 -6.00 -1.88
N ASP A 21 -2.40 -5.12 -1.07
CA ASP A 21 -3.85 -5.03 -0.91
C ASP A 21 -4.53 -4.56 -2.20
N VAL A 22 -3.99 -3.53 -2.86
CA VAL A 22 -4.54 -3.00 -4.11
C VAL A 22 -4.47 -4.05 -5.22
N VAL A 23 -3.30 -4.64 -5.45
CA VAL A 23 -3.10 -5.64 -6.49
C VAL A 23 -3.88 -6.93 -6.18
N GLY A 24 -4.10 -7.24 -4.90
CA GLY A 24 -4.91 -8.37 -4.48
C GLY A 24 -6.41 -8.19 -4.76
N SER A 25 -6.94 -6.96 -4.80
CA SER A 25 -8.38 -6.71 -4.78
C SER A 25 -8.93 -5.93 -5.98
N LEU A 26 -8.20 -4.95 -6.53
CA LEU A 26 -8.62 -4.20 -7.72
C LEU A 26 -8.87 -5.12 -8.94
N PRO A 27 -8.00 -6.11 -9.26
CA PRO A 27 -8.26 -7.03 -10.36
C PRO A 27 -9.56 -7.82 -10.20
N GLN A 28 -9.91 -8.22 -8.98
CA GLN A 28 -11.17 -8.91 -8.69
C GLN A 28 -12.37 -8.01 -8.98
N ALA A 29 -12.32 -6.74 -8.56
CA ALA A 29 -13.36 -5.76 -8.82
C ALA A 29 -13.53 -5.47 -10.32
N LEU A 30 -12.42 -5.39 -11.06
CA LEU A 30 -12.45 -5.23 -12.52
C LEU A 30 -13.01 -6.46 -13.25
N ARG A 31 -12.76 -7.69 -12.75
CA ARG A 31 -13.42 -8.89 -13.27
C ARG A 31 -14.94 -8.82 -13.12
N LYS A 32 -15.44 -8.34 -11.96
CA LYS A 32 -16.87 -8.12 -11.74
C LYS A 32 -17.46 -7.13 -12.77
N LYS A 33 -16.62 -6.28 -13.38
CA LYS A 33 -16.97 -5.34 -14.47
C LYS A 33 -16.67 -5.87 -15.90
N GLY A 34 -16.35 -7.16 -16.05
CA GLY A 34 -16.21 -7.84 -17.33
C GLY A 34 -14.79 -7.85 -17.93
N LEU A 35 -13.75 -7.55 -17.15
CA LEU A 35 -12.36 -7.64 -17.60
C LEU A 35 -11.77 -9.03 -17.36
N GLU A 36 -10.84 -9.43 -18.22
CA GLU A 36 -9.99 -10.60 -18.01
C GLU A 36 -8.68 -10.13 -17.39
N THR A 37 -8.57 -10.24 -16.07
CA THR A 37 -7.37 -9.78 -15.34
C THR A 37 -6.45 -10.95 -14.99
N THR A 38 -5.15 -10.78 -15.20
CA THR A 38 -4.10 -11.70 -14.76
C THR A 38 -3.09 -10.93 -13.93
N ILE A 39 -2.70 -11.46 -12.76
CA ILE A 39 -1.67 -10.87 -11.89
C ILE A 39 -0.35 -11.62 -12.10
N PHE A 40 0.72 -10.90 -12.35
CA PHE A 40 2.09 -11.39 -12.39
C PHE A 40 2.83 -10.92 -11.15
N ILE A 41 3.31 -11.88 -10.35
CA ILE A 41 4.17 -11.65 -9.20
C ILE A 41 5.38 -12.59 -9.24
N PRO A 42 6.49 -12.26 -8.57
CA PRO A 42 7.56 -13.22 -8.38
C PRO A 42 7.07 -14.46 -7.64
N TRP A 43 7.60 -15.63 -8.00
CA TRP A 43 7.33 -16.86 -7.26
C TRP A 43 8.17 -16.91 -5.99
N TYR A 44 7.68 -16.23 -4.95
CA TYR A 44 8.32 -16.23 -3.64
C TYR A 44 8.26 -17.60 -2.97
N TRP A 45 9.24 -17.86 -2.10
CA TRP A 45 9.24 -19.04 -1.26
C TRP A 45 7.96 -19.12 -0.42
N GLY A 46 7.38 -20.32 -0.32
CA GLY A 46 6.14 -20.58 0.43
C GLY A 46 4.85 -20.39 -0.36
N ILE A 47 4.89 -19.79 -1.56
CA ILE A 47 3.71 -19.72 -2.43
C ILE A 47 3.52 -21.07 -3.13
N ASN A 48 2.44 -21.77 -2.77
CA ASN A 48 2.05 -23.02 -3.43
C ASN A 48 1.32 -22.71 -4.74
N GLY A 49 1.99 -22.96 -5.86
CA GLY A 49 1.42 -22.83 -7.21
C GLY A 49 1.70 -24.07 -8.06
N TYR A 50 0.90 -24.25 -9.09
CA TYR A 50 1.08 -25.33 -10.06
C TYR A 50 2.12 -24.92 -11.09
N TYR A 51 3.17 -25.72 -11.26
CA TYR A 51 4.11 -25.53 -12.34
C TYR A 51 3.43 -25.77 -13.69
N VAL A 52 3.52 -24.81 -14.60
CA VAL A 52 2.87 -24.88 -15.92
C VAL A 52 3.85 -24.76 -17.09
N GLY A 53 5.12 -24.46 -16.84
CA GLY A 53 6.13 -24.45 -17.88
C GLY A 53 7.30 -23.53 -17.58
N GLU A 54 8.05 -23.22 -18.64
CA GLU A 54 9.30 -22.46 -18.59
C GLU A 54 9.30 -21.40 -19.67
N GLY A 55 9.92 -20.26 -19.37
CA GLY A 55 10.24 -19.22 -20.33
C GLY A 55 11.73 -18.96 -20.37
N HIS A 56 12.16 -18.18 -21.36
CA HIS A 56 13.54 -17.74 -21.47
C HIS A 56 13.59 -16.24 -21.78
N PHE A 57 14.59 -15.55 -21.24
CA PHE A 57 14.84 -14.13 -21.49
C PHE A 57 16.35 -13.91 -21.62
N ASN A 58 16.75 -12.84 -22.29
CA ASN A 58 18.16 -12.48 -22.39
C ASN A 58 18.57 -11.64 -21.18
N PHE A 59 19.68 -11.99 -20.54
CA PHE A 59 20.23 -11.26 -19.40
C PHE A 59 21.74 -11.46 -19.31
N ALA A 60 22.48 -10.38 -19.03
CA ALA A 60 23.93 -10.36 -18.91
C ALA A 60 24.67 -11.00 -20.10
N GLY A 61 24.16 -10.81 -21.32
CA GLY A 61 24.70 -11.40 -22.56
C GLY A 61 24.42 -12.90 -22.76
N GLY A 62 23.70 -13.54 -21.82
CA GLY A 62 23.28 -14.93 -21.91
C GLY A 62 21.76 -15.07 -22.07
N ARG A 63 21.32 -16.30 -22.35
CA ARG A 63 19.90 -16.68 -22.33
C ARG A 63 19.61 -17.42 -21.03
N GLU A 64 18.77 -16.83 -20.19
CA GLU A 64 18.39 -17.39 -18.89
C GLU A 64 16.98 -17.96 -18.93
N GLN A 65 16.76 -18.98 -18.10
CA GLN A 65 15.48 -19.66 -17.97
C GLN A 65 14.75 -19.19 -16.70
N PHE A 66 13.42 -19.15 -16.76
CA PHE A 66 12.57 -18.94 -15.59
C PHE A 66 11.40 -19.92 -15.59
N GLY A 67 10.97 -20.32 -14.39
CA GLY A 67 9.79 -21.16 -14.19
C GLY A 67 8.51 -20.33 -14.24
N ILE A 68 7.43 -20.95 -14.71
CA ILE A 68 6.10 -20.35 -14.76
C ILE A 68 5.19 -21.18 -13.86
N GLY A 69 4.75 -20.58 -12.77
CA GLY A 69 3.73 -21.12 -11.88
C GLY A 69 2.37 -20.49 -12.15
N HIS A 70 1.31 -21.19 -11.74
CA HIS A 70 -0.06 -20.74 -11.87
C HIS A 70 -0.84 -21.04 -10.59
N LEU A 71 -1.69 -20.10 -10.16
CA LEU A 71 -2.77 -20.34 -9.21
C LEU A 71 -3.96 -19.43 -9.50
N GLU A 72 -5.11 -19.76 -8.93
CA GLU A 72 -6.32 -18.93 -8.98
C GLU A 72 -6.77 -18.56 -7.58
N HIS A 73 -7.17 -17.29 -7.40
CA HIS A 73 -7.70 -16.78 -6.14
C HIS A 73 -8.65 -15.60 -6.39
N GLY A 74 -9.80 -15.58 -5.71
CA GLY A 74 -10.80 -14.50 -5.90
C GLY A 74 -11.31 -14.42 -7.35
N GLY A 75 -11.29 -15.55 -8.07
CA GLY A 75 -11.55 -15.61 -9.50
C GLY A 75 -10.44 -14.97 -10.36
N VAL A 76 -9.33 -14.48 -9.83
CA VAL A 76 -8.25 -13.90 -10.62
C VAL A 76 -7.15 -14.95 -10.86
N ARG A 77 -6.62 -14.96 -12.08
CA ARG A 77 -5.47 -15.76 -12.46
C ARG A 77 -4.18 -15.12 -11.97
N TYR A 78 -3.33 -15.87 -11.29
CA TYR A 78 -1.99 -15.46 -10.88
C TYR A 78 -0.95 -16.26 -11.65
N VAL A 79 -0.03 -15.56 -12.32
CA VAL A 79 1.16 -16.12 -12.93
C VAL A 79 2.34 -15.84 -12.01
N LEU A 80 2.97 -16.90 -11.52
CA LEU A 80 4.12 -16.83 -10.64
C LEU A 80 5.39 -16.94 -11.49
N VAL A 81 6.25 -15.93 -11.46
CA VAL A 81 7.50 -15.94 -12.23
C VAL A 81 8.64 -16.43 -11.34
N GLY A 82 9.05 -17.68 -11.57
CA GLY A 82 10.06 -18.38 -10.81
C GLY A 82 11.47 -18.08 -11.30
N LEU A 83 12.18 -17.20 -10.58
CA LEU A 83 13.62 -17.05 -10.68
C LEU A 83 14.25 -17.52 -9.36
N PRO A 84 15.44 -18.16 -9.37
CA PRO A 84 16.12 -18.59 -8.15
C PRO A 84 16.29 -17.47 -7.11
N ASP A 85 16.36 -16.23 -7.59
CA ASP A 85 16.53 -15.06 -6.75
C ASP A 85 15.37 -14.80 -5.77
N PHE A 86 14.17 -15.34 -6.04
CA PHE A 86 12.97 -15.09 -5.22
C PHE A 86 12.67 -16.20 -4.20
N ALA A 87 13.48 -17.26 -4.17
CA ALA A 87 13.39 -18.31 -3.16
C ALA A 87 14.01 -17.86 -1.81
N ARG A 88 13.43 -16.83 -1.18
CA ARG A 88 13.92 -16.19 0.05
C ARG A 88 12.80 -15.93 1.06
N ASP A 89 13.17 -15.60 2.29
CA ASP A 89 12.26 -15.38 3.43
C ASP A 89 11.44 -14.08 3.34
N LYS A 90 11.90 -13.08 2.59
CA LYS A 90 11.23 -11.78 2.45
C LYS A 90 11.15 -11.35 0.98
N PRO A 91 10.19 -10.49 0.62
CA PRO A 91 10.11 -9.94 -0.74
C PRO A 91 11.24 -8.95 -1.08
N TYR A 92 11.71 -8.16 -0.11
CA TYR A 92 12.72 -7.10 -0.27
C TYR A 92 13.66 -7.00 0.93
N GLY A 93 14.64 -6.10 0.83
CA GLY A 93 15.63 -5.79 1.85
C GLY A 93 16.99 -6.41 1.56
N TYR A 94 17.24 -6.82 0.31
CA TYR A 94 18.49 -7.46 -0.10
C TYR A 94 19.30 -6.52 -1.00
N GLU A 95 20.62 -6.63 -0.93
CA GLU A 95 21.55 -5.79 -1.70
C GLU A 95 21.33 -5.91 -3.22
N ASP A 96 20.82 -7.05 -3.68
CA ASP A 96 20.57 -7.35 -5.09
C ASP A 96 19.12 -7.12 -5.53
N ASP A 97 18.26 -6.51 -4.70
CA ASP A 97 16.85 -6.26 -5.02
C ASP A 97 16.70 -5.60 -6.39
N PHE A 98 17.49 -4.56 -6.66
CA PHE A 98 17.44 -3.87 -7.95
C PHE A 98 17.64 -4.83 -9.13
N ARG A 99 18.70 -5.65 -9.09
CA ARG A 99 19.01 -6.64 -10.14
C ARG A 99 17.90 -7.67 -10.28
N ARG A 100 17.36 -8.18 -9.16
CA ARG A 100 16.30 -9.21 -9.13
C ARG A 100 15.01 -8.72 -9.77
N PHE A 101 14.59 -7.49 -9.46
CA PHE A 101 13.38 -6.93 -10.06
C PHE A 101 13.58 -6.49 -11.51
N VAL A 102 14.80 -6.14 -11.95
CA VAL A 102 15.08 -6.00 -13.39
C VAL A 102 14.91 -7.34 -14.11
N ARG A 103 15.46 -8.44 -13.56
CA ARG A 103 15.28 -9.79 -14.12
C ARG A 103 13.80 -10.20 -14.18
N PHE A 104 13.06 -9.95 -13.10
CA PHE A 104 11.61 -10.19 -13.06
C PHE A 104 10.87 -9.47 -14.19
N GLN A 105 11.13 -8.18 -14.40
CA GLN A 105 10.48 -7.40 -15.45
C GLN A 105 10.81 -7.91 -16.85
N MET A 106 12.07 -8.27 -17.10
CA MET A 106 12.48 -8.84 -18.39
C MET A 106 11.85 -10.22 -18.64
N ALA A 107 11.76 -11.08 -17.62
CA ALA A 107 11.08 -12.36 -17.72
C ALA A 107 9.56 -12.21 -17.94
N VAL A 108 8.91 -11.30 -17.21
CA VAL A 108 7.47 -11.02 -17.39
C VAL A 108 7.19 -10.51 -18.79
N ALA A 109 8.04 -9.64 -19.35
CA ALA A 109 7.84 -9.07 -20.68
C ALA A 109 7.65 -10.13 -21.79
N GLU A 110 8.30 -11.29 -21.67
CA GLU A 110 8.15 -12.43 -22.61
C GLU A 110 6.76 -13.06 -22.60
N LEU A 111 5.99 -12.84 -21.53
CA LEU A 111 4.64 -13.37 -21.32
C LEU A 111 3.53 -12.36 -21.65
N LEU A 112 3.87 -11.13 -22.04
CA LEU A 112 2.90 -10.03 -22.17
C LEU A 112 2.30 -9.84 -23.59
N ARG A 113 2.72 -10.65 -24.57
CA ARG A 113 2.30 -10.49 -25.99
C ARG A 113 0.79 -10.50 -26.21
N ASP A 114 0.06 -11.25 -25.38
CA ASP A 114 -1.38 -11.44 -25.49
C ASP A 114 -2.22 -10.42 -24.72
N PHE A 115 -1.62 -9.45 -24.03
CA PHE A 115 -2.39 -8.50 -23.22
C PHE A 115 -2.68 -7.21 -23.99
N ASP A 116 -3.93 -6.74 -23.90
CA ASP A 116 -4.34 -5.46 -24.47
C ASP A 116 -3.77 -4.30 -23.65
N LEU A 117 -3.63 -4.51 -22.33
CA LEU A 117 -3.12 -3.54 -21.38
C LEU A 117 -2.26 -4.21 -20.29
N VAL A 118 -1.19 -3.53 -19.91
CA VAL A 118 -0.27 -3.92 -18.83
C VAL A 118 -0.27 -2.80 -17.79
N HIS A 119 -0.75 -3.11 -16.60
CA HIS A 119 -0.80 -2.23 -15.44
C HIS A 119 0.37 -2.54 -14.52
N CYS A 120 1.36 -1.66 -14.53
CA CYS A 120 2.62 -1.78 -13.79
C CYS A 120 2.52 -1.05 -12.45
N HIS A 121 2.95 -1.68 -11.37
CA HIS A 121 2.92 -1.12 -10.02
C HIS A 121 4.32 -0.94 -9.42
N ASP A 122 4.64 0.30 -9.04
CA ASP A 122 5.92 0.72 -8.44
C ASP A 122 7.17 0.36 -9.26
N TRP A 123 8.35 0.70 -8.72
CA TRP A 123 9.64 0.59 -9.42
C TRP A 123 9.97 -0.83 -9.89
N GLN A 124 9.41 -1.85 -9.23
CA GLN A 124 9.57 -3.27 -9.54
C GLN A 124 8.90 -3.68 -10.86
N ALA A 125 8.05 -2.82 -11.44
CA ALA A 125 7.41 -3.01 -12.75
C ALA A 125 7.60 -1.81 -13.70
N ALA A 126 8.39 -0.81 -13.30
CA ALA A 126 8.52 0.48 -13.99
C ALA A 126 9.37 0.46 -15.28
N LEU A 127 10.11 -0.62 -15.56
CA LEU A 127 10.84 -0.82 -16.82
C LEU A 127 9.92 -1.28 -17.96
N LEU A 128 8.82 -1.96 -17.65
CA LEU A 128 7.91 -2.54 -18.65
C LEU A 128 7.37 -1.52 -19.66
N PRO A 129 6.99 -0.28 -19.29
CA PRO A 129 6.60 0.74 -20.26
C PRO A 129 7.69 1.09 -21.28
N LEU A 130 8.97 1.09 -20.88
CA LEU A 130 10.08 1.28 -21.82
C LEU A 130 10.23 0.05 -22.74
N LEU A 131 10.17 -1.17 -22.19
CA LEU A 131 10.27 -2.41 -22.99
C LEU A 131 9.15 -2.48 -24.04
N ARG A 132 7.94 -2.04 -23.67
CA ARG A 132 6.81 -1.87 -24.59
C ARG A 132 7.16 -0.94 -25.75
N ASN A 133 7.74 0.23 -25.46
CA ASN A 133 8.13 1.20 -26.49
C ASN A 133 9.29 0.71 -27.38
N LEU A 134 10.06 -0.27 -26.90
CA LEU A 134 11.06 -1.01 -27.68
C LEU A 134 10.49 -2.21 -28.44
N GLY A 135 9.17 -2.42 -28.41
CA GLY A 135 8.48 -3.45 -29.19
C GLY A 135 8.44 -4.85 -28.59
N TRP A 136 8.74 -5.01 -27.30
CA TRP A 136 8.77 -6.33 -26.64
C TRP A 136 7.36 -6.95 -26.53
N PHE A 137 6.34 -6.11 -26.35
CA PHE A 137 4.94 -6.50 -26.33
C PHE A 137 4.07 -5.32 -26.81
N PRO A 138 2.85 -5.56 -27.33
CA PRO A 138 2.05 -4.52 -27.99
C PRO A 138 1.15 -3.71 -27.03
N GLY A 139 0.74 -4.32 -25.90
CA GLY A 139 -0.27 -3.79 -24.98
C GLY A 139 0.02 -2.37 -24.48
N ARG A 140 -1.03 -1.59 -24.25
CA ARG A 140 -0.92 -0.25 -23.63
C ARG A 140 -0.46 -0.38 -22.19
N THR A 141 0.14 0.68 -21.65
CA THR A 141 0.75 0.65 -20.32
C THR A 141 0.17 1.71 -19.39
N VAL A 142 -0.26 1.27 -18.22
CA VAL A 142 -0.61 2.13 -17.09
C VAL A 142 0.42 1.91 -16.01
N TYR A 143 1.00 2.98 -15.47
CA TYR A 143 1.96 2.91 -14.38
C TYR A 143 1.39 3.54 -13.11
N THR A 144 1.25 2.77 -12.03
CA THR A 144 0.83 3.30 -10.72
C THR A 144 2.01 3.48 -9.80
N ILE A 145 2.10 4.69 -9.23
CA ILE A 145 2.97 5.02 -8.10
C ILE A 145 2.19 4.77 -6.81
N HIS A 146 2.57 3.78 -6.02
CA HIS A 146 2.01 3.57 -4.68
C HIS A 146 2.86 4.26 -3.62
N ASN A 147 4.18 4.35 -3.83
CA ASN A 147 5.08 5.04 -2.92
C ASN A 147 6.30 5.63 -3.64
N LEU A 148 6.30 6.95 -3.80
CA LEU A 148 7.34 7.68 -4.52
C LEU A 148 8.72 7.67 -3.81
N ALA A 149 8.78 7.31 -2.52
CA ALA A 149 10.04 7.24 -1.79
C ALA A 149 10.92 6.06 -2.25
N TYR A 150 10.35 5.02 -2.86
CA TYR A 150 11.09 3.85 -3.34
C TYR A 150 11.16 3.86 -4.87
N GLN A 151 12.25 4.38 -5.42
CA GLN A 151 12.33 4.71 -6.84
C GLN A 151 13.10 3.70 -7.71
N GLY A 152 13.75 2.70 -7.09
CA GLY A 152 14.62 1.77 -7.80
C GLY A 152 15.79 2.51 -8.46
N ILE A 153 16.77 2.94 -7.65
CA ILE A 153 17.93 3.71 -8.11
C ILE A 153 19.17 2.81 -8.14
N TRP A 154 19.94 2.85 -9.23
CA TRP A 154 21.16 2.05 -9.38
C TRP A 154 22.23 2.71 -10.27
N GLY A 155 23.47 2.23 -10.19
CA GLY A 155 24.55 2.64 -11.07
C GLY A 155 24.30 2.24 -12.53
N SER A 156 24.69 3.10 -13.47
CA SER A 156 24.40 2.89 -14.90
C SER A 156 25.22 1.79 -15.58
N GLN A 157 26.44 1.52 -15.10
CA GLN A 157 27.37 0.59 -15.78
C GLN A 157 26.83 -0.84 -15.83
N ASP A 158 26.41 -1.40 -14.69
CA ASP A 158 25.93 -2.77 -14.62
C ASP A 158 24.59 -2.97 -15.33
N PHE A 159 23.71 -1.96 -15.27
CA PHE A 159 22.35 -2.04 -15.81
C PHE A 159 22.32 -2.38 -17.31
N TYR A 160 23.17 -1.73 -18.12
CA TYR A 160 23.22 -2.00 -19.57
C TYR A 160 23.87 -3.33 -19.89
N ALA A 161 24.91 -3.72 -19.13
CA ALA A 161 25.53 -5.03 -19.28
C ALA A 161 24.51 -6.16 -19.01
N TRP A 162 23.64 -5.97 -18.02
CA TRP A 162 22.58 -6.91 -17.66
C TRP A 162 21.44 -6.95 -18.68
N THR A 163 20.91 -5.80 -19.05
CA THR A 163 19.65 -5.74 -19.81
C THR A 163 19.84 -5.86 -21.31
N GLY A 164 21.04 -5.54 -21.82
CA GLY A 164 21.29 -5.44 -23.26
C GLY A 164 20.50 -4.32 -23.95
N LEU A 165 19.92 -3.38 -23.17
CA LEU A 165 19.15 -2.27 -23.71
C LEU A 165 20.06 -1.31 -24.50
N PRO A 166 19.51 -0.64 -25.53
CA PRO A 166 20.27 0.35 -26.28
C PRO A 166 20.70 1.53 -25.39
N GLY A 167 21.94 2.00 -25.55
CA GLY A 167 22.51 3.06 -24.70
C GLY A 167 21.76 4.40 -24.78
N GLU A 168 21.09 4.68 -25.90
CA GLU A 168 20.26 5.87 -26.09
C GLU A 168 19.08 5.94 -25.11
N THR A 169 18.66 4.79 -24.56
CA THR A 169 17.58 4.75 -23.56
C THR A 169 17.96 5.43 -22.24
N TYR A 170 19.25 5.69 -22.00
CA TYR A 170 19.70 6.38 -20.79
C TYR A 170 19.05 7.75 -20.65
N TYR A 171 19.12 8.57 -21.71
CA TYR A 171 18.44 9.86 -21.75
C TYR A 171 17.08 9.77 -22.43
N GLY A 172 17.00 9.10 -23.60
CA GLY A 172 15.78 9.03 -24.41
C GLY A 172 14.66 8.20 -23.78
N GLY A 173 15.02 7.17 -23.01
CA GLY A 173 14.09 6.33 -22.25
C GLY A 173 13.80 6.87 -20.84
N GLY A 174 14.32 8.05 -20.48
CA GLY A 174 14.06 8.66 -19.18
C GLY A 174 14.65 7.91 -17.99
N LEU A 175 15.65 7.05 -18.19
CA LEU A 175 16.29 6.27 -17.12
C LEU A 175 17.22 7.12 -16.25
N GLU A 176 17.97 8.05 -16.84
CA GLU A 176 18.93 8.88 -16.11
C GLU A 176 18.22 9.81 -15.14
N HIS A 177 18.62 9.83 -13.88
CA HIS A 177 18.27 10.88 -12.94
C HIS A 177 19.43 11.11 -11.96
N ARG A 178 19.99 12.32 -11.97
CA ARG A 178 21.10 12.73 -11.09
C ARG A 178 22.31 11.79 -11.20
N GLY A 179 22.63 11.35 -12.42
CA GLY A 179 23.77 10.49 -12.73
C GLY A 179 23.57 9.00 -12.48
N ALA A 180 22.35 8.56 -12.11
CA ALA A 180 22.01 7.17 -11.86
C ALA A 180 20.83 6.71 -12.71
N ILE A 181 20.63 5.40 -12.82
CA ILE A 181 19.39 4.81 -13.32
C ILE A 181 18.30 4.99 -12.27
N ASN A 182 17.11 5.43 -12.69
CA ASN A 182 15.92 5.54 -11.87
C ASN A 182 14.74 4.89 -12.59
N LEU A 183 14.34 3.70 -12.13
CA LEU A 183 13.29 2.93 -12.78
C LEU A 183 11.92 3.61 -12.66
N MET A 184 11.62 4.24 -11.53
CA MET A 184 10.35 4.95 -11.36
C MET A 184 10.22 6.13 -12.34
N LYS A 185 11.30 6.91 -12.53
CA LYS A 185 11.34 7.94 -13.58
C LYS A 185 11.08 7.33 -14.96
N CYS A 186 11.72 6.21 -15.27
CA CYS A 186 11.53 5.50 -16.53
C CYS A 186 10.05 5.11 -16.75
N GLY A 187 9.39 4.54 -15.74
CA GLY A 187 7.97 4.19 -15.80
C GLY A 187 7.07 5.41 -16.04
N ILE A 188 7.32 6.51 -15.31
CA ILE A 188 6.59 7.78 -15.46
C ILE A 188 6.75 8.33 -16.88
N VAL A 189 7.96 8.32 -17.42
CA VAL A 189 8.24 8.89 -18.75
C VAL A 189 7.58 8.06 -19.86
N ASN A 190 7.64 6.73 -19.78
CA ASN A 190 7.28 5.87 -20.91
C ASN A 190 5.84 5.36 -20.92
N ALA A 191 5.14 5.35 -19.78
CA ALA A 191 3.77 4.82 -19.73
C ALA A 191 2.77 5.68 -20.51
N ASP A 192 1.74 5.03 -21.08
CA ASP A 192 0.63 5.72 -21.75
C ASP A 192 -0.21 6.53 -20.76
N ALA A 193 -0.39 6.03 -19.54
CA ALA A 193 -0.95 6.77 -18.41
C ALA A 193 -0.19 6.50 -17.12
N VAL A 194 -0.15 7.51 -16.24
CA VAL A 194 0.41 7.42 -14.90
C VAL A 194 -0.72 7.63 -13.90
N THR A 195 -0.82 6.75 -12.92
CA THR A 195 -1.77 6.87 -11.83
C THR A 195 -1.06 6.91 -10.48
N THR A 196 -1.73 7.45 -9.48
CA THR A 196 -1.34 7.32 -8.08
C THR A 196 -2.58 7.14 -7.24
N VAL A 197 -2.40 6.78 -5.97
CA VAL A 197 -3.44 6.15 -5.14
C VAL A 197 -4.38 7.13 -4.42
N SER A 198 -4.29 8.43 -4.72
CA SER A 198 -5.28 9.43 -4.28
C SER A 198 -5.18 10.73 -5.09
N PRO A 199 -6.28 11.49 -5.25
CA PRO A 199 -6.26 12.81 -5.90
C PRO A 199 -5.32 13.81 -5.22
N ARG A 200 -5.35 13.89 -3.89
CA ARG A 200 -4.46 14.81 -3.15
C ARG A 200 -3.01 14.44 -3.34
N TYR A 201 -2.68 13.15 -3.25
CA TYR A 201 -1.31 12.70 -3.41
C TYR A 201 -0.80 12.93 -4.85
N ALA A 202 -1.66 12.83 -5.87
CA ALA A 202 -1.32 13.19 -7.25
C ALA A 202 -0.87 14.66 -7.38
N TRP A 203 -1.45 15.56 -6.59
CA TRP A 203 -0.99 16.94 -6.52
C TRP A 203 0.30 17.06 -5.69
N GLU A 204 0.36 16.45 -4.50
CA GLU A 204 1.51 16.55 -3.58
C GLU A 204 2.83 16.09 -4.23
N ILE A 205 2.80 15.00 -5.01
CA ILE A 205 4.01 14.50 -5.69
C ILE A 205 4.53 15.40 -6.81
N THR A 206 3.78 16.45 -7.18
CA THR A 206 4.23 17.45 -8.16
C THR A 206 4.91 18.66 -7.49
N THR A 207 4.89 18.74 -6.16
CA THR A 207 5.57 19.80 -5.40
C THR A 207 7.00 19.37 -5.03
N PRO A 208 7.93 20.33 -4.84
CA PRO A 208 9.29 20.01 -4.43
C PRO A 208 9.38 19.19 -3.14
N GLU A 209 8.47 19.43 -2.20
CA GLU A 209 8.43 18.79 -0.88
C GLU A 209 7.93 17.34 -0.96
N GLY A 210 6.96 17.04 -1.84
CA GLY A 210 6.33 15.73 -1.93
C GLY A 210 6.83 14.85 -3.08
N GLY A 211 7.53 15.43 -4.07
CA GLY A 211 7.89 14.72 -5.28
C GLY A 211 9.19 13.94 -5.25
N GLU A 212 9.90 13.90 -4.11
CA GLU A 212 11.11 13.07 -3.89
C GLU A 212 12.15 13.23 -5.02
N GLY A 213 12.30 14.46 -5.54
CA GLY A 213 13.21 14.79 -6.65
C GLY A 213 12.70 14.49 -8.06
N LEU A 214 11.53 13.86 -8.20
CA LEU A 214 10.82 13.61 -9.47
C LEU A 214 9.69 14.61 -9.73
N ASP A 215 9.49 15.60 -8.86
CA ASP A 215 8.44 16.61 -8.95
C ASP A 215 8.42 17.34 -10.30
N GLY A 216 9.59 17.71 -10.82
CA GLY A 216 9.71 18.36 -12.13
C GLY A 216 9.25 17.47 -13.29
N VAL A 217 9.57 16.18 -13.24
CA VAL A 217 9.15 15.19 -14.25
C VAL A 217 7.64 14.96 -14.19
N LEU A 218 7.11 14.75 -12.98
CA LEU A 218 5.68 14.55 -12.74
C LEU A 218 4.86 15.76 -13.16
N ARG A 219 5.35 16.98 -12.86
CA ARG A 219 4.69 18.23 -13.26
C ARG A 219 4.70 18.44 -14.77
N ALA A 220 5.81 18.12 -15.45
CA ALA A 220 5.89 18.17 -16.91
C ALA A 220 4.95 17.18 -17.58
N LEU A 221 4.74 16.01 -16.96
CA LEU A 221 3.89 14.93 -17.46
C LEU A 221 2.51 14.89 -16.78
N ARG A 222 2.09 15.99 -16.15
CA ARG A 222 0.81 16.09 -15.42
C ARG A 222 -0.40 15.73 -16.27
N TRP A 223 -0.32 15.93 -17.58
CA TRP A 223 -1.41 15.67 -18.53
C TRP A 223 -1.78 14.18 -18.61
N LYS A 224 -0.87 13.28 -18.21
CA LYS A 224 -1.12 11.84 -18.10
C LYS A 224 -1.10 11.31 -16.67
N LEU A 225 -0.98 12.17 -15.66
CA LEU A 225 -1.00 11.81 -14.24
C LEU A 225 -2.43 11.91 -13.69
N ARG A 226 -2.92 10.87 -13.02
CA ARG A 226 -4.24 10.84 -12.36
C ARG A 226 -4.15 10.27 -10.95
N GLY A 227 -4.85 10.87 -10.00
CA GLY A 227 -5.04 10.28 -8.67
C GLY A 227 -6.36 9.52 -8.63
N ILE A 228 -6.33 8.20 -8.42
CA ILE A 228 -7.50 7.36 -8.26
C ILE A 228 -7.43 6.77 -6.85
N LEU A 229 -8.40 7.11 -6.01
CA LEU A 229 -8.43 6.66 -4.63
C LEU A 229 -8.54 5.12 -4.56
N ASN A 230 -7.78 4.48 -3.67
CA ASN A 230 -7.92 3.03 -3.49
C ASN A 230 -9.29 2.67 -2.91
N GLY A 231 -9.78 1.49 -3.28
CA GLY A 231 -10.83 0.80 -2.53
C GLY A 231 -10.26 -0.09 -1.42
N LEU A 232 -11.18 -0.62 -0.62
CA LEU A 232 -10.96 -1.60 0.42
C LEU A 232 -11.61 -2.92 -0.01
N ASP A 233 -10.96 -4.04 0.31
CA ASP A 233 -11.61 -5.34 0.29
C ASP A 233 -12.65 -5.41 1.42
N THR A 234 -13.88 -5.01 1.10
CA THR A 234 -15.00 -4.95 2.05
C THR A 234 -15.60 -6.33 2.39
N GLU A 235 -15.18 -7.40 1.70
CA GLU A 235 -15.55 -8.77 2.07
C GLU A 235 -14.59 -9.29 3.15
N TYR A 236 -13.29 -9.01 3.00
CA TYR A 236 -12.27 -9.33 4.00
C TYR A 236 -12.36 -8.45 5.25
N TRP A 237 -12.50 -7.13 5.07
CA TRP A 237 -12.62 -6.14 6.14
C TRP A 237 -14.10 -5.84 6.45
N ASN A 238 -14.77 -6.80 7.10
CA ASN A 238 -16.18 -6.69 7.41
C ASN A 238 -16.50 -7.10 8.86
N PRO A 239 -16.82 -6.17 9.78
CA PRO A 239 -17.11 -6.53 11.16
C PRO A 239 -18.31 -7.49 11.33
N ALA A 240 -19.18 -7.60 10.33
CA ALA A 240 -20.33 -8.50 10.35
C ALA A 240 -19.99 -9.96 10.02
N THR A 241 -18.86 -10.20 9.33
CA THR A 241 -18.44 -11.55 8.88
C THR A 241 -17.00 -11.89 9.25
N ASP A 242 -16.28 -10.97 9.89
CA ASP A 242 -14.89 -11.13 10.27
C ASP A 242 -14.69 -12.41 11.10
N ARG A 243 -13.75 -13.24 10.65
CA ARG A 243 -13.41 -14.52 11.30
C ARG A 243 -12.53 -14.35 12.54
N TYR A 244 -11.88 -13.20 12.68
CA TYR A 244 -11.02 -12.88 13.82
C TYR A 244 -11.79 -12.21 14.96
N LEU A 245 -13.05 -11.84 14.73
CA LEU A 245 -13.94 -11.32 15.76
C LEU A 245 -14.82 -12.44 16.31
N LYS A 246 -14.66 -12.72 17.60
CA LYS A 246 -15.58 -13.60 18.35
C LYS A 246 -16.99 -13.01 18.42
N HIS A 247 -17.07 -11.69 18.49
CA HIS A 247 -18.31 -10.92 18.59
C HIS A 247 -18.45 -9.99 17.38
N ARG A 248 -19.12 -10.50 16.34
CA ARG A 248 -19.39 -9.77 15.10
C ARG A 248 -20.45 -8.70 15.33
N TYR A 249 -20.41 -7.65 14.53
CA TYR A 249 -21.30 -6.49 14.67
C TYR A 249 -21.52 -5.76 13.35
N SER A 250 -22.44 -4.81 13.34
CA SER A 250 -22.81 -4.03 12.16
C SER A 250 -22.99 -2.56 12.51
N VAL A 251 -23.30 -1.72 11.53
CA VAL A 251 -23.60 -0.30 11.79
C VAL A 251 -24.95 -0.13 12.52
N GLU A 252 -25.83 -1.13 12.42
CA GLU A 252 -27.12 -1.19 13.10
C GLU A 252 -27.00 -1.63 14.57
N ASP A 253 -26.02 -2.49 14.89
CA ASP A 253 -25.76 -2.97 16.24
C ASP A 253 -24.26 -3.04 16.54
N LEU A 254 -23.79 -2.18 17.46
CA LEU A 254 -22.40 -2.09 17.93
C LEU A 254 -22.12 -2.97 19.16
N SER A 255 -23.05 -3.81 19.61
CA SER A 255 -22.88 -4.65 20.80
C SER A 255 -21.59 -5.49 20.74
N GLY A 256 -21.28 -6.08 19.58
CA GLY A 256 -20.05 -6.85 19.37
C GLY A 256 -18.77 -6.02 19.41
N LYS A 257 -18.82 -4.74 19.02
CA LYS A 257 -17.68 -3.80 19.18
C LYS A 257 -17.36 -3.58 20.67
N TYR A 258 -18.38 -3.33 21.49
CA TYR A 258 -18.18 -3.13 22.94
C TYR A 258 -17.69 -4.41 23.63
N GLN A 259 -18.16 -5.58 23.21
CA GLN A 259 -17.65 -6.87 23.68
C GLN A 259 -16.18 -7.06 23.29
N THR A 260 -15.82 -6.76 22.05
CA THR A 260 -14.42 -6.84 21.57
C THR A 260 -13.50 -5.88 22.34
N ARG A 261 -13.97 -4.66 22.66
CA ARG A 261 -13.26 -3.71 23.53
C ARG A 261 -13.00 -4.32 24.90
N ALA A 262 -14.04 -4.84 25.55
CA ALA A 262 -13.91 -5.43 26.89
C ALA A 262 -12.94 -6.61 26.91
N GLU A 263 -12.97 -7.46 25.88
CA GLU A 263 -12.02 -8.57 25.72
C GLU A 263 -10.57 -8.09 25.55
N LEU A 264 -10.33 -7.06 24.73
CA LEU A 264 -8.98 -6.49 24.59
C LEU A 264 -8.49 -5.88 25.90
N LEU A 265 -9.33 -5.14 26.62
CA LEU A 265 -8.94 -4.55 27.89
C LEU A 265 -8.58 -5.63 28.92
N ALA A 266 -9.39 -6.69 29.02
CA ALA A 266 -9.15 -7.78 29.95
C ALA A 266 -7.92 -8.61 29.59
N GLU A 267 -7.73 -8.96 28.30
CA GLU A 267 -6.61 -9.78 27.83
C GLU A 267 -5.26 -9.10 28.06
N PHE A 268 -5.18 -7.78 27.84
CA PHE A 268 -3.94 -7.01 27.96
C PHE A 268 -3.84 -6.21 29.27
N GLY A 269 -4.80 -6.40 30.19
CA GLY A 269 -4.81 -5.75 31.51
C GLY A 269 -4.94 -4.23 31.47
N LEU A 270 -5.55 -3.67 30.42
CA LEU A 270 -5.74 -2.22 30.26
C LEU A 270 -6.91 -1.71 31.13
N GLU A 271 -6.78 -0.49 31.65
CA GLU A 271 -7.80 0.20 32.42
C GLU A 271 -9.04 0.53 31.56
N ASP A 272 -10.22 0.69 32.17
CA ASP A 272 -11.43 1.09 31.45
C ASP A 272 -11.42 2.58 31.08
N ARG A 273 -10.66 2.91 30.03
CA ARG A 273 -10.44 4.27 29.49
C ARG A 273 -10.59 4.27 27.97
N PRO A 274 -10.77 5.44 27.33
CA PRO A 274 -10.70 5.53 25.88
C PRO A 274 -9.35 4.98 25.38
N THR A 275 -9.39 4.01 24.48
CA THR A 275 -8.20 3.30 24.00
C THR A 275 -7.89 3.68 22.56
N LEU A 276 -6.68 4.19 22.33
CA LEU A 276 -6.16 4.53 21.02
C LEU A 276 -5.39 3.34 20.44
N GLY A 277 -5.81 2.85 19.29
CA GLY A 277 -5.13 1.78 18.55
C GLY A 277 -4.12 2.33 17.55
N VAL A 278 -2.98 1.64 17.42
CA VAL A 278 -1.97 1.89 16.39
C VAL A 278 -1.57 0.53 15.80
N VAL A 279 -1.80 0.36 14.50
CA VAL A 279 -1.29 -0.78 13.72
C VAL A 279 -0.42 -0.22 12.61
N SER A 280 0.89 -0.36 12.71
CA SER A 280 1.80 0.29 11.75
C SER A 280 3.19 -0.33 11.70
N ARG A 281 3.86 -0.14 10.56
CA ARG A 281 5.32 -0.32 10.47
C ARG A 281 6.02 0.84 11.18
N PHE A 282 7.10 0.57 11.89
CA PHE A 282 7.91 1.59 12.55
C PHE A 282 8.92 2.15 11.55
N ALA A 283 8.41 2.98 10.64
CA ALA A 283 9.21 3.70 9.65
C ALA A 283 9.06 5.20 9.89
N TYR A 284 10.08 5.99 9.53
CA TYR A 284 10.05 7.46 9.63
C TYR A 284 8.80 8.05 8.95
N GLN A 285 8.41 7.51 7.80
CA GLN A 285 7.15 7.84 7.13
C GLN A 285 5.96 7.88 8.10
N LYS A 286 5.82 6.88 8.97
CA LYS A 286 4.60 6.63 9.73
C LYS A 286 4.45 7.50 10.97
N GLY A 287 5.43 8.37 11.26
CA GLY A 287 5.35 9.35 12.35
C GLY A 287 5.28 8.74 13.74
N ILE A 288 5.71 7.48 13.90
CA ILE A 288 5.52 6.72 15.13
C ILE A 288 6.30 7.33 16.30
N ASP A 289 7.42 7.98 16.03
CA ASP A 289 8.18 8.77 16.99
C ASP A 289 7.40 9.99 17.52
N LEU A 290 6.47 10.56 16.74
CA LEU A 290 5.62 11.67 17.18
C LEU A 290 4.67 11.23 18.31
N ILE A 291 4.26 9.95 18.31
CA ILE A 291 3.44 9.36 19.39
C ILE A 291 4.24 9.30 20.69
N LEU A 292 5.51 8.86 20.61
CA LEU A 292 6.40 8.83 21.77
C LEU A 292 6.63 10.24 22.34
N GLY A 293 6.82 11.23 21.47
CA GLY A 293 6.94 12.63 21.88
C GLY A 293 5.68 13.18 22.56
N ALA A 294 4.49 12.75 22.12
CA ALA A 294 3.21 13.18 22.69
C ALA A 294 2.82 12.43 23.97
N LEU A 295 3.54 11.34 24.31
CA LEU A 295 3.11 10.39 25.32
C LEU A 295 2.80 11.00 26.70
N PRO A 296 3.61 11.93 27.26
CA PRO A 296 3.28 12.55 28.54
C PRO A 296 1.91 13.23 28.52
N GLY A 297 1.63 14.02 27.48
CA GLY A 297 0.34 14.70 27.32
C GLY A 297 -0.81 13.73 27.05
N LEU A 298 -0.57 12.63 26.34
CA LEU A 298 -1.59 11.58 26.15
C LEU A 298 -1.94 10.88 27.49
N MET A 299 -0.95 10.65 28.34
CA MET A 299 -1.19 10.05 29.66
C MET A 299 -2.01 10.97 30.57
N GLU A 300 -1.74 12.28 30.54
CA GLU A 300 -2.51 13.32 31.23
C GLU A 300 -3.96 13.42 30.73
N LEU A 301 -4.18 13.27 29.42
CA LEU A 301 -5.52 13.20 28.82
C LEU A 301 -6.32 11.94 29.26
N GLY A 302 -5.67 10.99 29.92
CA GLY A 302 -6.37 9.84 30.51
C GLY A 302 -6.75 8.76 29.51
N VAL A 303 -6.03 8.61 28.39
CA VAL A 303 -6.25 7.55 27.39
C VAL A 303 -5.35 6.34 27.62
N ASN A 304 -5.74 5.19 27.05
CA ASN A 304 -4.85 4.06 26.84
C ASN A 304 -4.24 4.11 25.43
N LEU A 305 -3.08 3.48 25.26
CA LEU A 305 -2.42 3.32 23.96
C LEU A 305 -2.14 1.84 23.70
N PHE A 306 -2.68 1.30 22.60
CA PHE A 306 -2.41 -0.06 22.13
C PHE A 306 -1.63 0.00 20.82
N VAL A 307 -0.37 -0.44 20.85
CA VAL A 307 0.54 -0.44 19.69
C VAL A 307 0.83 -1.86 19.22
N LEU A 308 0.56 -2.14 17.96
CA LEU A 308 1.01 -3.33 17.24
C LEU A 308 1.89 -2.90 16.06
N GLY A 309 3.14 -3.34 16.04
CA GLY A 309 4.04 -2.96 14.97
C GLY A 309 5.49 -3.40 15.15
N SER A 310 6.29 -3.16 14.11
CA SER A 310 7.74 -3.44 14.08
C SER A 310 8.42 -2.64 12.98
N GLY A 311 9.74 -2.48 13.05
CA GLY A 311 10.55 -1.76 12.08
C GLY A 311 11.85 -1.22 12.70
N ASP A 312 11.90 0.09 12.93
CA ASP A 312 13.06 0.77 13.52
C ASP A 312 13.38 0.24 14.94
N PRO A 313 14.56 -0.35 15.17
CA PRO A 313 14.92 -0.96 16.46
C PRO A 313 14.98 0.02 17.63
N ASN A 314 15.17 1.33 17.40
CA ASN A 314 15.12 2.32 18.47
C ASN A 314 13.68 2.55 18.88
N LEU A 315 12.76 2.70 17.92
CA LEU A 315 11.33 2.82 18.22
C LEU A 315 10.79 1.58 18.92
N GLU A 316 11.16 0.38 18.47
CA GLU A 316 10.75 -0.87 19.14
C GLU A 316 11.20 -0.91 20.60
N ARG A 317 12.47 -0.55 20.88
CA ARG A 317 12.99 -0.47 22.26
C ARG A 317 12.28 0.60 23.08
N SER A 318 12.02 1.76 22.49
CA SER A 318 11.29 2.85 23.17
C SER A 318 9.87 2.43 23.54
N PHE A 319 9.13 1.78 22.64
CA PHE A 319 7.77 1.30 22.95
C PHE A 319 7.77 0.20 24.01
N ALA A 320 8.72 -0.74 23.94
CA ALA A 320 8.89 -1.74 25.00
C ALA A 320 9.16 -1.09 26.36
N TRP A 321 10.04 -0.08 26.40
CA TRP A 321 10.40 0.63 27.62
C TRP A 321 9.25 1.44 28.23
N VAL A 322 8.46 2.13 27.40
CA VAL A 322 7.30 2.91 27.90
C VAL A 322 6.15 2.00 28.33
N ALA A 323 5.91 0.88 27.63
CA ALA A 323 4.87 -0.08 27.99
C ALA A 323 5.14 -0.70 29.37
N ASP A 324 6.39 -1.10 29.64
CA ASP A 324 6.84 -1.62 30.94
C ASP A 324 6.59 -0.63 32.10
N ARG A 325 6.69 0.68 31.84
CA ARG A 325 6.52 1.75 32.84
C ARG A 325 5.09 2.23 33.04
N HIS A 326 4.18 1.86 32.15
CA HIS A 326 2.78 2.29 32.20
C HIS A 326 1.85 1.07 32.12
N PRO A 327 2.00 0.08 33.03
CA PRO A 327 1.13 -1.08 33.05
C PRO A 327 -0.33 -0.62 33.20
N GLY A 328 -1.23 -1.27 32.46
CA GLY A 328 -2.66 -0.90 32.42
C GLY A 328 -3.01 0.32 31.58
N ARG A 329 -2.02 1.05 31.05
CA ARG A 329 -2.25 2.23 30.20
C ARG A 329 -1.64 2.10 28.82
N ILE A 330 -0.51 1.40 28.68
CA ILE A 330 0.18 1.20 27.40
C ILE A 330 0.45 -0.28 27.18
N THR A 331 0.04 -0.77 26.01
CA THR A 331 0.37 -2.11 25.51
C THR A 331 1.16 -1.97 24.22
N TYR A 332 2.27 -2.70 24.11
CA TYR A 332 3.03 -2.83 22.88
C TYR A 332 3.22 -4.31 22.53
N VAL A 333 2.84 -4.69 21.32
CA VAL A 333 3.08 -6.00 20.73
C VAL A 333 4.00 -5.83 19.53
N GLN A 334 5.19 -6.41 19.62
CA GLN A 334 6.18 -6.36 18.53
C GLN A 334 5.79 -7.31 17.39
N GLY A 335 5.97 -6.84 16.16
CA GLY A 335 5.79 -7.61 14.95
C GLY A 335 4.43 -7.39 14.30
N TYR A 336 4.06 -8.32 13.43
CA TYR A 336 2.75 -8.33 12.78
C TYR A 336 1.91 -9.51 13.27
N ASN A 337 0.66 -9.23 13.64
CA ASN A 337 -0.30 -10.24 14.05
C ASN A 337 -1.66 -9.88 13.44
N GLU A 338 -2.04 -10.59 12.39
CA GLU A 338 -3.28 -10.34 11.64
C GLU A 338 -4.54 -10.45 12.52
N PRO A 339 -4.78 -11.54 13.27
CA PRO A 339 -5.93 -11.60 14.18
C PRO A 339 -6.00 -10.42 15.17
N LEU A 340 -4.86 -10.04 15.76
CA LEU A 340 -4.81 -8.93 16.71
C LEU A 340 -5.06 -7.59 16.03
N ALA A 341 -4.56 -7.36 14.81
CA ALA A 341 -4.82 -6.14 14.05
C ALA A 341 -6.32 -5.92 13.83
N HIS A 342 -7.05 -6.96 13.39
CA HIS A 342 -8.51 -6.92 13.24
C HIS A 342 -9.22 -6.58 14.55
N ARG A 343 -8.78 -7.19 15.67
CA ARG A 343 -9.33 -6.90 17.00
C ARG A 343 -9.04 -5.47 17.42
N ILE A 344 -7.84 -4.93 17.16
CA ILE A 344 -7.49 -3.52 17.45
C ILE A 344 -8.41 -2.58 16.65
N TYR A 345 -8.58 -2.81 15.35
CA TYR A 345 -9.53 -2.02 14.54
C TYR A 345 -10.96 -2.12 15.07
N ALA A 346 -11.37 -3.28 15.56
CA ALA A 346 -12.72 -3.50 16.09
C ALA A 346 -12.94 -2.87 17.47
N GLY A 347 -12.01 -3.07 18.40
CA GLY A 347 -12.22 -2.82 19.83
C GLY A 347 -11.67 -1.49 20.35
N CYS A 348 -10.76 -0.82 19.62
CA CYS A 348 -10.29 0.50 20.04
C CYS A 348 -11.35 1.59 19.83
N ASP A 349 -11.21 2.67 20.60
CA ASP A 349 -12.13 3.83 20.58
C ASP A 349 -11.72 4.88 19.54
N GLY A 350 -10.43 4.96 19.21
CA GLY A 350 -9.88 5.78 18.13
C GLY A 350 -8.62 5.14 17.53
N PHE A 351 -8.26 5.49 16.30
CA PHE A 351 -7.12 4.91 15.59
C PHE A 351 -6.10 5.99 15.21
N LEU A 352 -4.90 5.97 15.80
CA LEU A 352 -3.94 7.07 15.70
C LEU A 352 -2.98 6.88 14.51
N MET A 353 -2.92 7.88 13.63
CA MET A 353 -2.18 7.84 12.34
C MET A 353 -1.39 9.13 12.08
N PRO A 354 -0.23 9.33 12.72
CA PRO A 354 0.55 10.57 12.61
C PRO A 354 1.49 10.59 11.39
N SER A 355 1.12 9.94 10.29
CA SER A 355 2.00 9.78 9.13
C SER A 355 2.55 11.11 8.61
N ARG A 356 3.87 11.17 8.37
CA ARG A 356 4.55 12.27 7.69
C ARG A 356 4.19 12.35 6.22
N PHE A 357 3.92 11.22 5.58
CA PHE A 357 3.29 11.17 4.26
C PHE A 357 2.49 9.89 4.13
N GLU A 358 1.35 9.96 3.45
CA GLU A 358 0.45 8.83 3.29
C GLU A 358 -0.20 8.87 1.91
N PRO A 359 0.34 8.14 0.91
CA PRO A 359 -0.13 8.18 -0.48
C PRO A 359 -1.63 7.95 -0.62
N CYS A 360 -2.14 6.94 0.08
CA CYS A 360 -3.57 6.68 0.23
C CYS A 360 -3.91 6.44 1.71
N GLY A 361 -3.22 5.47 2.31
CA GLY A 361 -3.59 4.89 3.60
C GLY A 361 -4.77 3.95 3.42
N LEU A 362 -4.65 2.71 3.92
CA LEU A 362 -5.78 1.78 4.03
C LEU A 362 -6.28 1.68 5.47
N ALA A 363 -5.41 1.94 6.44
CA ALA A 363 -5.69 1.76 7.85
C ALA A 363 -6.83 2.67 8.35
N GLN A 364 -6.98 3.88 7.82
CA GLN A 364 -8.10 4.76 8.15
C GLN A 364 -9.43 4.26 7.57
N MET A 365 -9.42 3.69 6.36
CA MET A 365 -10.61 3.08 5.75
C MET A 365 -11.04 1.85 6.55
N ILE A 366 -10.07 1.01 6.94
CA ILE A 366 -10.31 -0.14 7.83
C ILE A 366 -10.86 0.33 9.17
N ALA A 367 -10.21 1.30 9.82
CA ALA A 367 -10.64 1.82 11.12
C ALA A 367 -12.08 2.36 11.06
N MET A 368 -12.39 3.20 10.06
CA MET A 368 -13.76 3.71 9.85
C MET A 368 -14.76 2.58 9.60
N ARG A 369 -14.41 1.60 8.77
CA ARG A 369 -15.26 0.43 8.48
C ARG A 369 -15.60 -0.38 9.73
N TYR A 370 -14.70 -0.40 10.71
CA TYR A 370 -14.87 -1.08 12.00
C TYR A 370 -15.44 -0.16 13.09
N GLY A 371 -15.84 1.07 12.76
CA GLY A 371 -16.41 2.02 13.72
C GLY A 371 -15.38 2.56 14.71
N THR A 372 -14.14 2.71 14.27
CA THR A 372 -13.04 3.30 15.03
C THR A 372 -12.58 4.57 14.33
N PRO A 373 -12.98 5.77 14.81
CA PRO A 373 -12.60 7.03 14.20
C PRO A 373 -11.09 7.19 14.08
N PRO A 374 -10.54 7.47 12.88
CA PRO A 374 -9.14 7.79 12.72
C PRO A 374 -8.83 9.17 13.31
N ILE A 375 -7.69 9.28 13.99
CA ILE A 375 -7.08 10.52 14.45
C ILE A 375 -5.78 10.63 13.64
N ALA A 376 -5.81 11.38 12.56
CA ALA A 376 -4.80 11.30 11.51
C ALA A 376 -4.17 12.66 11.18
N ARG A 377 -2.94 12.66 10.70
CA ARG A 377 -2.36 13.88 10.13
C ARG A 377 -3.05 14.19 8.79
N ALA A 378 -3.32 15.47 8.52
CA ALA A 378 -3.86 15.94 7.25
C ALA A 378 -2.79 15.89 6.14
N VAL A 379 -2.63 14.74 5.50
CA VAL A 379 -1.71 14.53 4.35
C VAL A 379 -2.21 13.48 3.37
N GLY A 380 -1.93 13.69 2.08
CA GLY A 380 -2.17 12.71 1.03
C GLY A 380 -3.60 12.15 1.08
N GLY A 381 -3.73 10.83 0.97
CA GLY A 381 -5.03 10.17 0.97
C GLY A 381 -5.80 10.23 2.29
N LEU A 382 -5.16 10.63 3.41
CA LEU A 382 -5.89 10.85 4.66
C LEU A 382 -6.82 12.05 4.55
N ILE A 383 -6.43 13.09 3.81
CA ILE A 383 -7.30 14.24 3.49
C ILE A 383 -8.46 13.80 2.60
N ASP A 384 -8.19 12.92 1.62
CA ASP A 384 -9.21 12.47 0.67
C ASP A 384 -10.25 11.53 1.30
N THR A 385 -9.97 10.96 2.48
CA THR A 385 -10.79 9.87 3.07
C THR A 385 -11.43 10.23 4.41
N VAL A 386 -10.78 11.08 5.22
CA VAL A 386 -11.27 11.43 6.56
C VAL A 386 -11.90 12.82 6.50
N ARG A 387 -13.19 12.91 6.85
CA ARG A 387 -13.87 14.19 7.03
C ARG A 387 -13.76 14.61 8.50
N HIS A 388 -13.03 15.70 8.74
CA HIS A 388 -12.76 16.21 10.08
C HIS A 388 -14.07 16.44 10.86
N TRP A 389 -14.13 15.94 12.09
CA TRP A 389 -15.30 15.94 12.99
C TRP A 389 -16.50 15.11 12.53
N GLU A 390 -16.52 14.63 11.30
CA GLU A 390 -17.64 13.84 10.78
C GLU A 390 -17.36 12.34 10.79
N THR A 391 -16.20 11.92 10.29
CA THR A 391 -15.78 10.50 10.23
C THR A 391 -14.48 10.23 10.96
N GLY A 392 -13.73 11.28 11.33
CA GLY A 392 -12.51 11.21 12.12
C GLY A 392 -11.96 12.61 12.47
N PHE A 393 -10.73 12.66 12.95
CA PHE A 393 -10.08 13.88 13.44
C PHE A 393 -8.77 14.09 12.68
N LEU A 394 -8.67 15.20 11.96
CA LEU A 394 -7.47 15.56 11.21
C LEU A 394 -6.71 16.64 11.94
N PHE A 395 -5.38 16.53 12.01
CA PHE A 395 -4.49 17.56 12.54
C PHE A 395 -3.37 17.89 11.55
N GLU A 396 -2.89 19.13 11.51
CA GLU A 396 -1.92 19.56 10.50
C GLU A 396 -0.46 19.39 10.96
N SER A 397 -0.18 19.81 12.20
CA SER A 397 1.19 19.87 12.74
C SER A 397 1.85 18.50 12.80
N MET A 398 3.07 18.40 12.24
CA MET A 398 3.88 17.19 12.19
C MET A 398 4.80 17.09 13.41
N ASP A 399 4.23 17.23 14.61
CA ASP A 399 4.94 17.18 15.88
C ASP A 399 4.08 16.56 16.99
N ALA A 400 4.66 16.41 18.18
CA ALA A 400 3.97 15.87 19.36
C ALA A 400 2.75 16.72 19.77
N GLY A 401 2.79 18.04 19.55
CA GLY A 401 1.69 18.95 19.85
C GLY A 401 0.49 18.71 18.94
N GLY A 402 0.73 18.45 17.65
CA GLY A 402 -0.31 18.07 16.69
C GLY A 402 -1.01 16.76 17.07
N VAL A 403 -0.24 15.74 17.45
CA VAL A 403 -0.78 14.45 17.94
C VAL A 403 -1.63 14.66 19.19
N TRP A 404 -1.11 15.40 20.17
CA TRP A 404 -1.83 15.71 21.40
C TRP A 404 -3.14 16.46 21.11
N TRP A 405 -3.10 17.46 20.23
CA TRP A 405 -4.26 18.25 19.85
C TRP A 405 -5.32 17.38 19.18
N GLY A 406 -4.94 16.53 18.21
CA GLY A 406 -5.87 15.62 17.54
C GLY A 406 -6.58 14.66 18.50
N VAL A 407 -5.86 14.14 19.49
CA VAL A 407 -6.45 13.29 20.54
C VAL A 407 -7.33 14.11 21.48
N SER A 408 -6.92 15.33 21.85
CA SER A 408 -7.71 16.25 22.68
C SER A 408 -9.07 16.56 22.03
N GLU A 409 -9.07 16.86 20.73
CA GLU A 409 -10.29 17.12 19.96
C GLU A 409 -11.18 15.88 19.87
N PHE A 410 -10.58 14.70 19.62
CA PHE A 410 -11.31 13.43 19.68
C PHE A 410 -12.04 13.26 21.02
N LEU A 411 -11.34 13.47 22.15
CA LEU A 411 -11.91 13.28 23.48
C LEU A 411 -13.00 14.30 23.84
N LYS A 412 -12.85 15.56 23.39
CA LYS A 412 -13.83 16.64 23.64
C LYS A 412 -15.07 16.52 22.78
N HIS A 413 -15.03 15.76 21.68
CA HIS A 413 -16.16 15.66 20.78
C HIS A 413 -17.37 15.05 21.49
N PRO A 414 -18.53 15.74 21.52
CA PRO A 414 -19.67 15.35 22.36
C PRO A 414 -20.32 14.04 21.90
N ASP A 415 -20.22 13.71 20.61
CA ASP A 415 -20.83 12.51 20.04
C ASP A 415 -19.83 11.70 19.19
N ARG A 416 -18.85 11.09 19.85
CA ARG A 416 -17.89 10.18 19.19
C ARG A 416 -18.56 8.94 18.58
N LYS A 417 -19.71 8.53 19.12
CA LYS A 417 -20.46 7.40 18.58
C LYS A 417 -21.01 7.73 17.19
N GLN A 418 -21.53 8.94 17.00
CA GLN A 418 -21.98 9.37 15.68
C GLN A 418 -20.84 9.47 14.67
N VAL A 419 -19.65 9.94 15.09
CA VAL A 419 -18.45 9.94 14.23
C VAL A 419 -18.10 8.53 13.77
N ALA A 420 -18.10 7.56 14.69
CA ALA A 420 -17.86 6.15 14.37
C ALA A 420 -18.90 5.58 13.39
N LEU A 421 -20.19 5.85 13.64
CA LEU A 421 -21.28 5.39 12.77
C LEU A 421 -21.20 6.01 11.37
N ASN A 422 -20.82 7.28 11.26
CA ASN A 422 -20.59 7.92 9.96
C ASN A 422 -19.46 7.23 9.21
N GLY A 423 -18.33 6.96 9.87
CA GLY A 423 -17.22 6.20 9.28
C GLY A 423 -17.63 4.82 8.76
N MET A 424 -18.48 4.09 9.50
CA MET A 424 -18.97 2.76 9.07
C MET A 424 -19.88 2.81 7.84
N ARG A 425 -20.53 3.95 7.58
CA ARG A 425 -21.43 4.18 6.44
C ARG A 425 -20.70 4.64 5.18
N GLU A 426 -19.42 4.99 5.29
CA GLU A 426 -18.62 5.32 4.12
C GLU A 426 -18.50 4.13 3.18
N ASP A 427 -18.67 4.40 1.89
CA ASP A 427 -18.45 3.42 0.84
C ASP A 427 -16.98 3.49 0.39
N PHE A 428 -16.17 2.65 1.03
CA PHE A 428 -14.78 2.38 0.62
C PHE A 428 -14.67 1.16 -0.29
N SER A 429 -15.76 0.69 -0.92
CA SER A 429 -15.67 -0.45 -1.83
C SER A 429 -14.86 -0.11 -3.10
N TRP A 430 -14.39 -1.14 -3.80
CA TRP A 430 -13.73 -0.98 -5.09
C TRP A 430 -14.67 -0.55 -6.23
N GLU A 431 -15.97 -0.38 -6.00
CA GLU A 431 -16.94 -0.14 -7.07
C GLU A 431 -16.66 1.15 -7.85
N LYS A 432 -16.44 2.26 -7.14
CA LYS A 432 -16.12 3.56 -7.76
C LYS A 432 -14.71 3.56 -8.37
N PRO A 433 -13.63 3.22 -7.62
CA PRO A 433 -12.28 3.22 -8.19
C PRO A 433 -12.13 2.29 -9.40
N ALA A 434 -12.70 1.09 -9.36
CA ALA A 434 -12.63 0.16 -10.50
C ALA A 434 -13.36 0.69 -11.73
N THR A 435 -14.40 1.53 -11.56
CA THR A 435 -15.05 2.21 -12.69
C THR A 435 -14.12 3.25 -13.31
N GLU A 436 -13.44 4.05 -12.49
CA GLU A 436 -12.45 5.03 -12.99
C GLU A 436 -11.28 4.36 -13.72
N TYR A 437 -10.75 3.25 -13.18
CA TYR A 437 -9.73 2.45 -13.87
C TYR A 437 -10.25 1.87 -15.19
N LEU A 438 -11.48 1.35 -15.20
CA LEU A 438 -12.10 0.81 -16.41
C LEU A 438 -12.24 1.86 -17.52
N GLU A 439 -12.68 3.06 -17.17
CA GLU A 439 -12.78 4.19 -18.11
C GLU A 439 -11.40 4.58 -18.65
N LEU A 440 -10.39 4.66 -17.78
CA LEU A 440 -9.01 4.90 -18.19
C LEU A 440 -8.52 3.84 -19.19
N TYR A 441 -8.70 2.55 -18.88
CA TYR A 441 -8.25 1.45 -19.74
C TYR A 441 -8.93 1.46 -21.10
N ARG A 442 -10.26 1.64 -21.13
CA ARG A 442 -11.02 1.73 -22.38
C ARG A 442 -10.56 2.92 -23.22
N GLY A 443 -10.29 4.06 -22.58
CA GLY A 443 -9.74 5.24 -23.24
C GLY A 443 -8.42 4.95 -23.94
N LEU A 444 -7.49 4.26 -23.28
CA LEU A 444 -6.17 3.94 -23.84
C LEU A 444 -6.22 2.93 -24.99
N VAL A 445 -7.07 1.90 -24.86
CA VAL A 445 -7.19 0.84 -25.88
C VAL A 445 -7.96 1.32 -27.11
N ALA A 446 -8.95 2.21 -26.97
CA ALA A 446 -9.74 2.71 -28.10
C ALA A 446 -9.01 3.73 -28.99
N HIS A 447 -8.00 4.43 -28.44
CA HIS A 447 -7.24 5.48 -29.15
C HIS A 447 -5.85 4.99 -29.62
N GLY A 448 -5.68 3.68 -29.73
CA GLY A 448 -4.43 3.05 -30.14
C GLY A 448 -4.58 2.21 -31.38
#